data_AF-K7KE81-F1
#
_entry.id   AF-K7KE81-F1
#
_cell.length_a   1.000
_cell.length_b   1.000
_cell.length_c   1.000
_cell.angle_alpha   90.00
_cell.angle_beta   90.00
_cell.angle_gamma   90.00
#
_symmetry.space_group_name_H-M   'P 1'
#
loop_
_entity.id
_entity.type
_entity.pdbx_description
1 polymer ?
#
loop_
_entity_poly.entity_id
_entity_poly.type
_entity_poly.pdbx_seq_one_letter_code
_entity_poly.pdbx_strand_id
1 'polypeptide(L)'
;MKESHFQSLFHHQPEKFEKASNIGNTSHIIPIIDLAIINKDPSNRLGLVDIVKKTSETWGFFPVVNHDIPLSVLVEMKNGVKWFHEMDTEAKKQFYSRDRSKSFLYKSNFDLYGSQPSINWRDSFWYLYYPDAPKPEEIPVVCRDILLKYRKHIMKLGILLLELFSEALGLSPNYLKDIGCAEGLFALCHYYPSCPEPDLTTGTTMHSDNDFFTVLLQDHIDGLQVRYEDKWIDIPPCTWHFRN
;
A
#
# COMPACT_ATOMS: atom_id res chain seq x y z
N MET A 1 -32.79 10.43 6.75
CA MET A 1 -32.39 9.04 6.44
C MET A 1 -32.22 8.36 7.79
N LYS A 2 -33.02 7.33 8.14
CA LYS A 2 -32.86 6.62 9.42
C LYS A 2 -31.46 6.00 9.46
N GLU A 3 -30.74 6.06 10.58
CA GLU A 3 -29.34 5.59 10.72
C GLU A 3 -29.12 4.18 10.14
N SER A 4 -30.12 3.30 10.25
CA SER A 4 -30.08 1.94 9.71
C SER A 4 -29.88 1.86 8.18
N HIS A 5 -30.40 2.83 7.42
CA HIS A 5 -30.21 2.83 5.96
C HIS A 5 -28.78 3.19 5.55
N PHE A 6 -28.09 4.01 6.34
CA PHE A 6 -26.72 4.41 6.02
C PHE A 6 -25.74 3.26 6.23
N GLN A 7 -25.91 2.45 7.29
CA GLN A 7 -25.06 1.29 7.56
C GLN A 7 -25.14 0.25 6.42
N SER A 8 -26.34 0.01 5.88
CA SER A 8 -26.54 -0.96 4.80
C SER A 8 -25.77 -0.63 3.49
N LEU A 9 -25.36 0.62 3.28
CA LEU A 9 -24.52 1.00 2.13
C LEU A 9 -23.12 0.38 2.17
N PHE A 10 -22.66 -0.03 3.36
CA PHE A 10 -21.36 -0.66 3.57
C PHE A 10 -21.44 -2.19 3.63
N HIS A 11 -22.65 -2.75 3.56
CA HIS A 11 -22.86 -4.20 3.64
C HIS A 11 -22.48 -4.85 2.31
N HIS A 12 -21.41 -5.62 2.28
CA HIS A 12 -20.95 -6.36 1.12
C HIS A 12 -21.64 -7.73 1.03
N GLN A 13 -21.75 -8.26 -0.18
CA GLN A 13 -22.18 -9.65 -0.35
C GLN A 13 -21.14 -10.59 0.27
N PRO A 14 -21.56 -11.73 0.86
CA PRO A 14 -20.63 -12.71 1.40
C PRO A 14 -19.59 -13.11 0.36
N GLU A 15 -18.33 -13.17 0.77
CA GLU A 15 -17.25 -13.57 -0.12
C GLU A 15 -17.36 -15.04 -0.52
N LYS A 16 -16.99 -15.34 -1.76
CA LYS A 16 -17.05 -16.71 -2.30
C LYS A 16 -15.90 -17.59 -1.84
N PHE A 17 -14.80 -17.00 -1.40
CA PHE A 17 -13.56 -17.70 -1.04
C PHE A 17 -13.39 -17.73 0.47
N GLU A 18 -12.96 -18.88 0.98
CA GLU A 18 -12.69 -19.05 2.41
C GLU A 18 -11.29 -18.54 2.77
N LYS A 19 -11.13 -18.13 4.04
CA LYS A 19 -9.81 -17.83 4.61
C LYS A 19 -9.05 -19.12 4.86
N ALA A 20 -7.78 -19.19 4.48
CA ALA A 20 -6.92 -20.35 4.71
C ALA A 20 -6.81 -20.71 6.20
N SER A 21 -6.83 -19.70 7.08
CA SER A 21 -6.83 -19.83 8.53
C SER A 21 -8.06 -20.61 9.06
N ASN A 22 -9.23 -20.46 8.43
CA ASN A 22 -10.44 -21.22 8.80
C ASN A 22 -10.31 -22.72 8.49
N ILE A 23 -9.43 -23.09 7.56
CA ILE A 23 -9.20 -24.47 7.12
C ILE A 23 -7.98 -25.09 7.83
N GLY A 24 -7.37 -24.36 8.78
CA GLY A 24 -6.15 -24.79 9.47
C GLY A 24 -4.91 -24.86 8.57
N ASN A 25 -4.95 -24.26 7.39
CA ASN A 25 -3.86 -24.30 6.44
C ASN A 25 -2.89 -23.13 6.67
N THR A 26 -1.80 -23.42 7.40
CA THR A 26 -0.72 -22.46 7.70
C THR A 26 0.49 -22.62 6.77
N SER A 27 0.39 -23.46 5.73
CA SER A 27 1.54 -23.85 4.90
C SER A 27 1.98 -22.78 3.88
N HIS A 28 1.16 -21.74 3.68
CA HIS A 28 1.43 -20.67 2.73
C HIS A 28 2.41 -19.64 3.31
N ILE A 29 3.70 -19.96 3.25
CA ILE A 29 4.77 -19.06 3.70
C ILE A 29 5.24 -18.24 2.50
N ILE A 30 4.91 -16.95 2.50
CA ILE A 30 5.41 -16.00 1.50
C ILE A 30 6.88 -15.67 1.84
N PRO A 31 7.84 -15.90 0.92
CA PRO A 31 9.24 -15.55 1.12
C PRO A 31 9.43 -14.07 1.44
N ILE A 32 10.29 -13.80 2.43
CA ILE A 32 10.73 -12.43 2.77
C ILE A 32 11.96 -12.09 1.93
N ILE A 33 11.94 -10.94 1.26
CA ILE A 33 13.07 -10.42 0.50
C ILE A 33 13.96 -9.58 1.42
N ASP A 34 15.15 -10.09 1.73
CA ASP A 34 16.15 -9.40 2.54
C ASP A 34 17.13 -8.62 1.65
N LEU A 35 17.08 -7.29 1.74
CA LEU A 35 17.93 -6.40 0.94
C LEU A 35 19.32 -6.16 1.55
N ALA A 36 19.64 -6.66 2.75
CA ALA A 36 20.95 -6.44 3.39
C ALA A 36 22.12 -7.04 2.61
N ILE A 37 21.86 -8.03 1.75
CA ILE A 37 22.89 -8.75 0.99
C ILE A 37 23.20 -8.11 -0.36
N ILE A 38 22.37 -7.18 -0.84
CA ILE A 38 22.38 -6.72 -2.24
C ILE A 38 23.70 -6.06 -2.66
N ASN A 39 24.36 -5.36 -1.75
CA ASN A 39 25.59 -4.60 -2.01
C ASN A 39 26.87 -5.31 -1.55
N LYS A 40 26.78 -6.56 -1.07
CA LYS A 40 27.94 -7.27 -0.49
C LYS A 40 28.87 -7.86 -1.55
N ASP A 41 28.30 -8.51 -2.57
CA ASP A 41 29.02 -9.00 -3.76
C ASP A 41 28.05 -9.30 -4.91
N PRO A 42 28.53 -9.44 -6.17
CA PRO A 42 27.67 -9.74 -7.32
C PRO A 42 26.88 -11.06 -7.22
N SER A 43 27.40 -12.08 -6.53
CA SER A 43 26.73 -13.38 -6.40
C SER A 43 25.50 -13.30 -5.48
N ASN A 44 25.56 -12.47 -4.43
CA ASN A 44 24.41 -12.18 -3.59
C ASN A 44 23.30 -11.46 -4.35
N ARG A 45 23.64 -10.52 -5.25
CA ARG A 45 22.64 -9.88 -6.11
C ARG A 45 21.96 -10.89 -7.03
N LEU A 46 22.72 -11.78 -7.67
CA LEU A 46 22.15 -12.85 -8.51
C LEU A 46 21.19 -13.75 -7.72
N GLY A 47 21.59 -14.20 -6.53
CA GLY A 47 20.73 -15.00 -5.66
C GLY A 47 19.46 -14.26 -5.24
N LEU A 48 19.57 -12.96 -4.95
CA LEU A 48 18.42 -12.11 -4.62
C LEU A 48 17.46 -11.96 -5.81
N VAL A 49 17.98 -11.72 -7.01
CA VAL A 49 17.20 -11.65 -8.26
C VAL A 49 16.43 -12.95 -8.49
N ASP A 50 17.06 -14.11 -8.29
CA ASP A 50 16.39 -15.40 -8.42
C ASP A 50 15.24 -15.58 -7.42
N ILE A 51 15.42 -15.13 -6.17
CA ILE A 51 14.37 -15.18 -5.14
C ILE A 51 13.22 -14.23 -5.51
N VAL A 52 13.54 -13.00 -5.93
CA VAL A 52 12.55 -12.01 -6.37
C VAL A 52 11.74 -12.55 -7.54
N LYS A 53 12.40 -13.15 -8.54
CA LYS A 53 11.74 -13.78 -9.69
C LYS A 53 10.75 -14.85 -9.26
N LYS A 54 11.21 -15.88 -8.53
CA LYS A 54 10.39 -17.02 -8.11
C LYS A 54 9.23 -16.58 -7.23
N THR A 55 9.48 -15.63 -6.33
CA THR A 55 8.44 -15.13 -5.41
C THR A 55 7.39 -14.31 -6.15
N SER A 56 7.81 -13.47 -7.10
CA SER A 56 6.89 -12.68 -7.93
C SER A 56 6.03 -13.59 -8.82
N GLU A 57 6.63 -14.61 -9.46
CA GLU A 57 5.92 -15.58 -10.30
C GLU A 57 4.90 -16.43 -9.52
N THR A 58 5.21 -16.76 -8.25
CA THR A 58 4.36 -17.63 -7.42
C THR A 58 3.26 -16.85 -6.71
N TRP A 59 3.61 -15.73 -6.08
CA TRP A 59 2.73 -15.03 -5.15
C TRP A 59 2.22 -13.70 -5.68
N GLY A 60 2.99 -13.01 -6.52
CA GLY A 60 2.75 -11.60 -6.87
C GLY A 60 2.85 -10.64 -5.68
N PHE A 61 3.31 -11.12 -4.51
CA PHE A 61 3.38 -10.36 -3.26
C PHE A 61 4.55 -10.88 -2.42
N PHE A 62 5.27 -9.99 -1.75
CA PHE A 62 6.32 -10.38 -0.80
C PHE A 62 6.64 -9.26 0.20
N PRO A 63 6.92 -9.62 1.47
CA PRO A 63 7.51 -8.68 2.42
C PRO A 63 8.97 -8.35 2.05
N VAL A 64 9.39 -7.12 2.38
CA VAL A 64 10.77 -6.67 2.19
C VAL A 64 11.34 -6.21 3.53
N VAL A 65 12.57 -6.63 3.85
CA VAL A 65 13.30 -6.21 5.06
C VAL A 65 14.66 -5.62 4.70
N ASN A 66 15.29 -4.91 5.65
CA ASN A 66 16.59 -4.26 5.48
C ASN A 66 16.63 -3.30 4.27
N HIS A 67 15.53 -2.59 4.03
CA HIS A 67 15.30 -1.69 2.89
C HIS A 67 15.86 -0.26 3.07
N ASP A 68 16.76 -0.04 4.05
CA ASP A 68 17.42 1.26 4.33
C ASP A 68 16.52 2.47 4.68
N ILE A 69 15.22 2.26 4.91
CA ILE A 69 14.32 3.36 5.33
C ILE A 69 14.37 3.43 6.86
N PRO A 70 14.80 4.56 7.47
CA PRO A 70 14.89 4.63 8.92
C PRO A 70 13.53 4.40 9.58
N LEU A 71 13.52 3.64 10.67
CA LEU A 71 12.30 3.32 11.41
C LEU A 71 11.53 4.58 11.84
N SER A 72 12.25 5.65 12.22
CA SER A 72 11.64 6.94 12.56
C SER A 72 10.81 7.52 11.41
N VAL A 73 11.27 7.39 10.16
CA VAL A 73 10.53 7.86 8.98
C VAL A 73 9.27 7.03 8.76
N LEU A 74 9.33 5.71 8.96
CA LEU A 74 8.16 4.84 8.85
C LEU A 74 7.11 5.15 9.92
N VAL A 75 7.55 5.36 11.17
CA VAL A 75 6.67 5.72 12.29
C VAL A 75 6.04 7.11 12.06
N GLU A 76 6.85 8.09 11.68
CA GLU A 76 6.38 9.43 11.32
C GLU A 76 5.36 9.37 10.18
N MET A 77 5.60 8.57 9.13
CA MET A 77 4.67 8.43 8.01
C MET A 77 3.30 7.91 8.47
N LYS A 78 3.27 6.83 9.25
CA LYS A 78 2.01 6.29 9.82
C LYS A 78 1.28 7.32 10.68
N ASN A 79 2.02 8.01 11.53
CA ASN A 79 1.46 9.06 12.38
C ASN A 79 0.95 10.24 11.55
N GLY A 80 1.66 10.68 10.51
CA GLY A 80 1.25 11.77 9.63
C GLY A 80 -0.04 11.47 8.88
N VAL A 81 -0.22 10.23 8.42
CA VAL A 81 -1.49 9.77 7.83
C VAL A 81 -2.62 9.83 8.85
N LYS A 82 -2.40 9.27 10.04
CA LYS A 82 -3.37 9.29 11.13
C LYS A 82 -3.74 10.73 11.52
N TRP A 83 -2.76 11.59 11.76
CA TRP A 83 -2.96 12.98 12.16
C TRP A 83 -3.76 13.77 11.13
N PHE A 84 -3.50 13.57 9.83
CA PHE A 84 -4.33 14.18 8.78
C PHE A 84 -5.79 13.75 8.89
N HIS A 85 -6.05 12.45 9.02
CA HIS A 85 -7.43 11.93 9.07
C HIS A 85 -8.14 12.26 10.39
N GLU A 86 -7.41 12.53 11.47
CA GLU A 86 -7.96 12.94 12.78
C GLU A 86 -8.04 14.46 12.97
N MET A 87 -7.66 15.27 11.96
CA MET A 87 -7.91 16.71 11.97
C MET A 87 -9.41 17.04 12.09
N ASP A 88 -9.68 18.26 12.54
CA ASP A 88 -11.04 18.83 12.51
C ASP A 88 -11.66 18.72 11.11
N THR A 89 -12.95 18.41 11.07
CA THR A 89 -13.65 18.15 9.81
C THR A 89 -13.67 19.37 8.89
N GLU A 90 -13.83 20.59 9.42
CA GLU A 90 -13.80 21.81 8.60
C GLU A 90 -12.40 22.04 8.01
N ALA A 91 -11.35 21.75 8.79
CA ALA A 91 -9.98 21.81 8.29
C ALA A 91 -9.68 20.75 7.22
N LYS A 92 -10.24 19.54 7.30
CA LYS A 92 -10.06 18.50 6.26
C LYS A 92 -10.84 18.78 4.98
N LYS A 93 -12.04 19.38 5.09
CA LYS A 93 -12.94 19.64 3.94
C LYS A 93 -12.29 20.43 2.82
N GLN A 94 -11.36 21.34 3.12
CA GLN A 94 -10.64 22.10 2.09
C GLN A 94 -9.84 21.23 1.10
N PHE A 95 -9.46 20.02 1.52
CA PHE A 95 -8.74 19.05 0.68
C PHE A 95 -9.68 18.08 -0.03
N TYR A 96 -10.98 18.05 0.32
CA TYR A 96 -11.93 17.14 -0.32
C TYR A 96 -12.07 17.46 -1.81
N SER A 97 -11.84 16.46 -2.67
CA SER A 97 -11.99 16.64 -4.10
C SER A 97 -12.21 15.30 -4.82
N ARG A 98 -13.06 15.31 -5.85
CA ARG A 98 -13.17 14.22 -6.83
C ARG A 98 -12.34 14.45 -8.09
N ASP A 99 -11.82 15.66 -8.26
CA ASP A 99 -10.93 16.02 -9.36
C ASP A 99 -9.57 15.32 -9.21
N ARG A 100 -9.25 14.44 -10.16
CA ARG A 100 -8.02 13.63 -10.17
C ARG A 100 -6.80 14.37 -10.70
N SER A 101 -6.93 15.60 -11.22
CA SER A 101 -5.77 16.40 -11.62
C SER A 101 -5.11 17.13 -10.43
N LYS A 102 -5.71 17.09 -9.24
CA LYS A 102 -5.07 17.68 -8.04
C LYS A 102 -3.92 16.81 -7.55
N SER A 103 -2.81 17.46 -7.23
CA SER A 103 -1.59 16.86 -6.68
C SER A 103 -1.77 16.33 -5.25
N PHE A 104 -2.65 16.95 -4.46
CA PHE A 104 -3.13 16.44 -3.18
C PHE A 104 -4.66 16.52 -3.13
N LEU A 105 -5.32 15.45 -2.69
CA LEU A 105 -6.76 15.45 -2.44
C LEU A 105 -7.15 14.47 -1.35
N TYR A 106 -8.26 14.73 -0.68
CA TYR A 106 -8.91 13.85 0.29
C TYR A 106 -10.22 13.32 -0.27
N LYS A 107 -10.52 12.05 0.00
CA LYS A 107 -11.76 11.38 -0.35
C LYS A 107 -12.26 10.58 0.82
N SER A 108 -13.55 10.72 1.04
CA SER A 108 -14.37 9.79 1.83
C SER A 108 -15.44 9.23 0.90
N ASN A 109 -15.76 7.94 1.04
CA ASN A 109 -16.73 7.23 0.21
C ASN A 109 -16.40 7.30 -1.31
N PHE A 110 -15.19 6.86 -1.67
CA PHE A 110 -14.70 6.85 -3.05
C PHE A 110 -15.71 6.20 -4.01
N ASP A 111 -16.27 5.06 -3.59
CA ASP A 111 -17.13 4.18 -4.39
C ASP A 111 -18.58 4.65 -4.51
N LEU A 112 -18.99 5.74 -3.84
CA LEU A 112 -20.39 6.21 -3.78
C LEU A 112 -21.05 6.43 -5.16
N TYR A 113 -20.25 6.71 -6.20
CA TYR A 113 -20.70 6.91 -7.58
C TYR A 113 -20.16 5.85 -8.54
N GLY A 114 -19.61 4.76 -8.01
CA GLY A 114 -19.18 3.60 -8.78
C GLY A 114 -20.36 2.69 -9.12
N SER A 115 -20.08 1.65 -9.91
CA SER A 115 -21.04 0.59 -10.23
C SER A 115 -21.14 -0.49 -9.13
N GLN A 116 -20.40 -0.34 -8.04
CA GLN A 116 -20.39 -1.31 -6.95
C GLN A 116 -21.64 -1.15 -6.08
N PRO A 117 -22.26 -2.25 -5.61
CA PRO A 117 -23.46 -2.20 -4.79
C PRO A 117 -23.20 -1.66 -3.38
N SER A 118 -21.96 -1.74 -2.92
CA SER A 118 -21.53 -1.44 -1.55
C SER A 118 -20.29 -0.56 -1.55
N ILE A 119 -20.12 0.22 -0.49
CA ILE A 119 -19.04 1.21 -0.33
C ILE A 119 -17.98 0.66 0.62
N ASN A 120 -16.71 0.86 0.30
CA ASN A 120 -15.60 0.51 1.18
C ASN A 120 -15.59 1.32 2.50
N TRP A 121 -15.34 0.66 3.62
CA TRP A 121 -15.21 1.27 4.95
C TRP A 121 -13.82 1.89 5.14
N ARG A 122 -13.54 2.96 4.39
CA ARG A 122 -12.28 3.70 4.48
C ARG A 122 -12.39 5.15 4.04
N ASP A 123 -11.49 5.94 4.59
CA ASP A 123 -11.12 7.25 4.10
C ASP A 123 -9.74 7.19 3.46
N SER A 124 -9.44 8.09 2.53
CA SER A 124 -8.15 8.11 1.84
C SER A 124 -7.79 9.51 1.40
N PHE A 125 -6.53 9.89 1.57
CA PHE A 125 -5.98 10.98 0.77
C PHE A 125 -5.01 10.44 -0.27
N TRP A 126 -4.93 11.15 -1.37
CA TRP A 126 -4.06 10.88 -2.50
C TRP A 126 -2.96 11.93 -2.50
N TYR A 127 -1.74 11.47 -2.75
CA TYR A 127 -0.56 12.33 -2.90
C TYR A 127 0.20 11.94 -4.17
N LEU A 128 0.16 12.79 -5.19
CA LEU A 128 0.87 12.56 -6.45
C LEU A 128 2.36 12.88 -6.26
N TYR A 129 3.26 11.96 -6.62
CA TYR A 129 4.70 12.22 -6.55
C TYR A 129 5.30 12.60 -7.91
N TYR A 130 4.73 12.11 -9.01
CA TYR A 130 5.22 12.34 -10.38
C TYR A 130 4.04 12.27 -11.38
N PRO A 131 4.03 13.04 -12.48
CA PRO A 131 5.03 14.05 -12.87
C PRO A 131 4.95 15.34 -12.04
N ASP A 132 3.74 15.70 -11.62
CA ASP A 132 3.45 16.99 -10.99
C ASP A 132 3.38 16.85 -9.47
N ALA A 133 4.55 16.68 -8.84
CA ALA A 133 4.63 16.69 -7.40
C ALA A 133 4.00 17.97 -6.83
N PRO A 134 3.17 17.88 -5.79
CA PRO A 134 2.56 19.04 -5.17
C PRO A 134 3.65 19.98 -4.67
N LYS A 135 3.39 21.27 -4.83
CA LYS A 135 4.19 22.26 -4.12
C LYS A 135 3.97 22.09 -2.62
N PRO A 136 4.97 22.34 -1.77
CA PRO A 136 4.82 22.17 -0.33
C PRO A 136 3.55 22.81 0.24
N GLU A 137 3.18 24.00 -0.24
CA GLU A 137 1.96 24.73 0.13
C GLU A 137 0.64 24.01 -0.16
N GLU A 138 0.61 23.08 -1.13
CA GLU A 138 -0.56 22.27 -1.48
C GLU A 138 -0.74 21.08 -0.53
N ILE A 139 0.28 20.76 0.25
CA ILE A 139 0.28 19.65 1.20
C ILE A 139 -0.17 20.15 2.58
N PRO A 140 -1.11 19.47 3.27
CA PRO A 140 -1.53 19.82 4.62
C PRO A 140 -0.34 19.92 5.57
N VAL A 141 -0.27 21.01 6.34
CA VAL A 141 0.87 21.31 7.24
C VAL A 141 1.16 20.13 8.18
N VAL A 142 0.12 19.44 8.67
CA VAL A 142 0.25 18.34 9.62
C VAL A 142 1.06 17.14 9.12
N CYS A 143 1.11 16.92 7.80
CA CYS A 143 1.79 15.77 7.18
C CYS A 143 2.80 16.17 6.08
N ARG A 144 2.97 17.47 5.80
CA ARG A 144 3.81 18.00 4.73
C ARG A 144 5.25 17.48 4.77
N ASP A 145 5.97 17.78 5.84
CA ASP A 145 7.39 17.44 5.93
C ASP A 145 7.61 15.93 6.01
N ILE A 146 6.65 15.22 6.60
CA ILE A 146 6.61 13.76 6.70
C ILE A 146 6.50 13.13 5.31
N LEU A 147 5.52 13.56 4.50
CA LEU A 147 5.32 13.08 3.14
C LEU A 147 6.53 13.38 2.25
N LEU A 148 7.09 14.59 2.35
CA LEU A 148 8.28 15.00 1.59
C LEU A 148 9.53 14.22 1.99
N LYS A 149 9.70 13.89 3.27
CA LYS A 149 10.81 13.06 3.78
C LYS A 149 10.65 11.61 3.33
N TYR A 150 9.46 11.02 3.55
CA TYR A 150 9.16 9.65 3.14
C TYR A 150 9.31 9.45 1.62
N ARG A 151 8.89 10.44 0.81
CA ARG A 151 9.09 10.47 -0.65
C ARG A 151 10.52 10.10 -1.06
N LYS A 152 11.51 10.73 -0.45
CA LYS A 152 12.92 10.55 -0.83
C LYS A 152 13.38 9.12 -0.62
N HIS A 153 12.95 8.51 0.48
CA HIS A 153 13.28 7.14 0.83
C HIS A 153 12.54 6.13 -0.06
N ILE A 154 11.23 6.32 -0.27
CA ILE A 154 10.43 5.39 -1.08
C ILE A 154 10.83 5.42 -2.56
N MET A 155 11.22 6.59 -3.10
CA MET A 155 11.77 6.67 -4.46
C MET A 155 13.05 5.85 -4.62
N LYS A 156 13.97 5.91 -3.64
CA LYS A 156 15.20 5.11 -3.67
C LYS A 156 14.89 3.62 -3.64
N LEU A 157 13.99 3.18 -2.76
CA LEU A 157 13.57 1.79 -2.67
C LEU A 157 12.87 1.33 -3.97
N GLY A 158 11.97 2.16 -4.51
CA GLY A 158 11.24 1.84 -5.73
C GLY A 158 12.17 1.67 -6.94
N ILE A 159 13.17 2.54 -7.10
CA ILE A 159 14.19 2.39 -8.16
C ILE A 159 14.96 1.08 -7.99
N LEU A 160 15.38 0.74 -6.77
CA LEU A 160 16.09 -0.51 -6.50
C LEU A 160 15.24 -1.76 -6.84
N LEU A 161 13.95 -1.73 -6.50
CA LEU A 161 13.02 -2.82 -6.83
C LEU A 161 12.82 -2.94 -8.34
N LEU A 162 12.68 -1.82 -9.06
CA LEU A 162 12.63 -1.81 -10.52
C LEU A 162 13.89 -2.41 -11.16
N GLU A 163 15.06 -2.19 -10.56
CA GLU A 163 16.29 -2.83 -11.04
C GLU A 163 16.25 -4.35 -10.86
N LEU A 164 15.87 -4.82 -9.67
CA LEU A 164 15.73 -6.25 -9.38
C LEU A 164 14.68 -6.91 -10.29
N PHE A 165 13.56 -6.24 -10.56
CA PHE A 165 12.53 -6.73 -11.48
C PHE A 165 13.04 -6.78 -12.93
N SER A 166 13.80 -5.77 -13.37
CA SER A 166 14.38 -5.78 -14.72
C SER A 166 15.32 -6.96 -14.90
N GLU A 167 16.18 -7.22 -13.92
CA GLU A 167 17.09 -8.38 -13.93
C GLU A 167 16.34 -9.72 -13.84
N ALA A 168 15.28 -9.81 -13.02
CA ALA A 168 14.44 -11.01 -12.92
C ALA A 168 13.76 -11.35 -14.25
N LEU A 169 13.44 -10.33 -15.06
CA LEU A 169 12.92 -10.45 -16.42
C LEU A 169 14.01 -10.76 -17.46
N GLY A 170 15.29 -10.85 -17.07
CA GLY A 170 16.41 -11.07 -17.99
C GLY A 170 16.79 -9.83 -18.81
N LEU A 171 16.44 -8.64 -18.34
CA LEU A 171 16.69 -7.35 -18.99
C LEU A 171 17.85 -6.61 -18.33
N SER A 172 18.29 -5.50 -18.93
CA SER A 172 19.28 -4.63 -18.28
C SER A 172 18.71 -4.05 -16.97
N PRO A 173 19.52 -3.84 -15.91
CA PRO A 173 19.01 -3.37 -14.61
C PRO A 173 18.19 -2.09 -14.68
N ASN A 174 18.48 -1.18 -15.62
CA ASN A 174 17.73 0.07 -15.73
C ASN A 174 16.50 -0.02 -16.66
N TYR A 175 16.24 -1.16 -17.32
CA TYR A 175 15.24 -1.25 -18.39
C TYR A 175 13.88 -0.68 -17.99
N LEU A 176 13.31 -1.14 -16.87
CA LEU A 176 11.99 -0.69 -16.43
C LEU A 176 11.97 0.81 -16.08
N LYS A 177 13.06 1.32 -15.50
CA LYS A 177 13.20 2.75 -15.23
C LYS A 177 13.26 3.55 -16.54
N ASP A 178 14.02 3.07 -17.51
CA ASP A 178 14.28 3.75 -18.79
C ASP A 178 13.02 3.80 -19.69
N ILE A 179 12.08 2.86 -19.53
CA ILE A 179 10.77 2.91 -20.20
C ILE A 179 9.70 3.69 -19.41
N GLY A 180 10.07 4.35 -18.31
CA GLY A 180 9.18 5.20 -17.53
C GLY A 180 8.40 4.51 -16.42
N CYS A 181 8.74 3.29 -15.97
CA CYS A 181 8.02 2.67 -14.83
C CYS A 181 8.24 3.42 -13.50
N ALA A 182 9.24 4.29 -13.41
CA ALA A 182 9.43 5.21 -12.28
C ALA A 182 8.62 6.52 -12.43
N GLU A 183 7.97 6.72 -13.59
CA GLU A 183 7.27 7.94 -13.99
C GLU A 183 5.75 7.77 -13.83
N GLY A 184 5.27 7.75 -12.59
CA GLY A 184 3.84 7.56 -12.31
C GLY A 184 3.53 7.27 -10.85
N LEU A 185 4.35 7.79 -9.94
CA LEU A 185 4.25 7.46 -8.53
C LEU A 185 3.16 8.31 -7.87
N PHE A 186 2.28 7.67 -7.11
CA PHE A 186 1.37 8.31 -6.17
C PHE A 186 1.31 7.47 -4.88
N ALA A 187 0.93 8.10 -3.77
CA ALA A 187 0.59 7.41 -2.54
C ALA A 187 -0.92 7.47 -2.31
N LEU A 188 -1.48 6.34 -1.94
CA LEU A 188 -2.79 6.25 -1.30
C LEU A 188 -2.59 6.07 0.20
N CYS A 189 -3.05 7.03 0.98
CA CYS A 189 -2.90 7.03 2.42
C CYS A 189 -4.25 6.73 3.08
N HIS A 190 -4.52 5.44 3.25
CA HIS A 190 -5.77 4.91 3.78
C HIS A 190 -5.89 5.07 5.30
N TYR A 191 -7.12 5.28 5.76
CA TYR A 191 -7.51 5.23 7.16
C TYR A 191 -8.78 4.40 7.29
N TYR A 192 -8.76 3.41 8.16
CA TYR A 192 -9.84 2.45 8.39
C TYR A 192 -10.39 2.66 9.81
N PRO A 193 -11.44 3.48 9.98
CA PRO A 193 -12.04 3.69 11.29
C PRO A 193 -12.62 2.38 11.86
N SER A 194 -12.79 2.30 13.19
CA SER A 194 -13.51 1.19 13.81
C SER A 194 -14.90 1.03 13.19
N CYS A 195 -15.28 -0.22 12.87
CA CYS A 195 -16.57 -0.55 12.29
C CYS A 195 -17.45 -1.27 13.34
N PRO A 196 -18.73 -0.91 13.50
CA PRO A 196 -19.65 -1.63 14.39
C PRO A 196 -20.05 -3.02 13.87
N GLU A 197 -19.97 -3.25 12.55
CA GLU A 197 -20.36 -4.50 11.88
C GLU A 197 -19.24 -4.99 10.94
N PRO A 198 -18.04 -5.30 11.46
CA PRO A 198 -16.87 -5.62 10.63
C PRO A 198 -17.08 -6.84 9.73
N ASP A 199 -17.91 -7.80 10.14
CA ASP A 199 -18.21 -9.02 9.36
C ASP A 199 -19.12 -8.76 8.14
N LEU A 200 -19.76 -7.59 8.08
CA LEU A 200 -20.64 -7.20 6.97
C LEU A 200 -19.97 -6.22 6.00
N THR A 201 -18.79 -5.70 6.31
CA THR A 201 -18.12 -4.70 5.49
C THR A 201 -16.71 -5.13 5.07
N THR A 202 -16.08 -4.35 4.20
CA THR A 202 -14.66 -4.47 3.90
C THR A 202 -14.02 -3.09 3.84
N GLY A 203 -12.76 -3.01 4.26
CA GLY A 203 -11.97 -1.80 4.11
C GLY A 203 -11.64 -1.53 2.64
N THR A 204 -11.35 -2.58 1.87
CA THR A 204 -11.10 -2.51 0.43
C THR A 204 -11.60 -3.77 -0.25
N THR A 205 -12.54 -3.62 -1.18
CA THR A 205 -13.05 -4.71 -2.03
C THR A 205 -11.93 -5.43 -2.75
N MET A 206 -12.10 -6.74 -2.96
CA MET A 206 -11.19 -7.56 -3.79
C MET A 206 -10.88 -6.88 -5.12
N HIS A 207 -9.60 -6.73 -5.40
CA HIS A 207 -9.06 -6.14 -6.62
C HIS A 207 -7.64 -6.66 -6.88
N SER A 208 -7.11 -6.35 -8.05
CA SER A 208 -5.68 -6.32 -8.31
C SER A 208 -5.26 -4.86 -8.53
N ASP A 209 -4.06 -4.52 -8.08
CA ASP A 209 -3.50 -3.20 -8.39
C ASP A 209 -3.31 -3.04 -9.90
N ASN A 210 -3.46 -1.81 -10.39
CA ASN A 210 -3.40 -1.47 -11.81
C ASN A 210 -2.11 -0.73 -12.19
N ASP A 211 -1.08 -0.82 -11.35
CA ASP A 211 0.25 -0.27 -11.54
C ASP A 211 1.29 -1.37 -11.86
N PHE A 212 2.57 -1.00 -11.94
CA PHE A 212 3.63 -1.99 -12.14
C PHE A 212 3.94 -2.75 -10.85
N PHE A 213 4.00 -2.05 -9.72
CA PHE A 213 4.16 -2.62 -8.38
C PHE A 213 3.79 -1.61 -7.30
N THR A 214 3.21 -2.13 -6.21
CA THR A 214 2.89 -1.36 -5.00
C THR A 214 3.90 -1.64 -3.89
N VAL A 215 4.31 -0.59 -3.17
CA VAL A 215 4.98 -0.74 -1.86
C VAL A 215 4.01 -0.29 -0.77
N LEU A 216 3.66 -1.21 0.12
CA LEU A 216 2.71 -0.97 1.20
C LEU A 216 3.41 -0.82 2.56
N LEU A 217 3.08 0.25 3.29
CA LEU A 217 3.43 0.43 4.69
C LEU A 217 2.18 0.23 5.57
N GLN A 218 2.10 -0.90 6.25
CA GLN A 218 1.01 -1.22 7.18
C GLN A 218 1.29 -0.69 8.60
N ASP A 219 0.23 -0.46 9.37
CA ASP A 219 0.33 -0.25 10.80
C ASP A 219 0.51 -1.60 11.54
N HIS A 220 0.13 -1.67 12.82
CA HIS A 220 0.31 -2.87 13.64
C HIS A 220 -0.97 -3.71 13.77
N ILE A 221 -2.04 -3.30 13.09
CA ILE A 221 -3.35 -3.95 13.13
C ILE A 221 -3.47 -4.82 11.88
N ASP A 222 -3.92 -6.07 12.05
CA ASP A 222 -4.16 -6.99 10.94
C ASP A 222 -5.26 -6.44 10.00
N GLY A 223 -5.24 -6.88 8.74
CA GLY A 223 -6.31 -6.54 7.80
C GLY A 223 -5.99 -6.75 6.33
N LEU A 224 -4.72 -6.90 5.96
CA LEU A 224 -4.35 -7.25 4.60
C LEU A 224 -4.54 -8.75 4.36
N GLN A 225 -5.21 -9.08 3.26
CA GLN A 225 -5.36 -10.43 2.74
C GLN A 225 -4.92 -10.48 1.29
N VAL A 226 -4.24 -11.56 0.91
CA VAL A 226 -3.85 -11.86 -0.47
C VAL A 226 -4.52 -13.16 -0.91
N ARG A 227 -5.01 -13.20 -2.15
CA ARG A 227 -5.65 -14.40 -2.69
C ARG A 227 -4.62 -15.29 -3.38
N TYR A 228 -4.52 -16.54 -2.97
CA TYR A 228 -3.65 -17.55 -3.58
C TYR A 228 -4.39 -18.90 -3.59
N GLU A 229 -4.38 -19.60 -4.73
CA GLU A 229 -5.07 -20.90 -4.91
C GLU A 229 -6.52 -20.89 -4.38
N ASP A 230 -7.30 -19.86 -4.75
CA ASP A 230 -8.70 -19.65 -4.37
C ASP A 230 -8.96 -19.59 -2.85
N LYS A 231 -7.94 -19.22 -2.08
CA LYS A 231 -8.03 -18.95 -0.64
C LYS A 231 -7.50 -17.57 -0.31
N TRP A 232 -8.07 -16.96 0.73
CA TRP A 232 -7.52 -15.75 1.32
C TRP A 232 -6.47 -16.08 2.37
N ILE A 233 -5.30 -15.47 2.25
CA ILE A 233 -4.19 -15.60 3.19
C ILE A 233 -4.04 -14.27 3.93
N ASP A 234 -4.14 -14.31 5.25
CA ASP A 234 -3.88 -13.16 6.10
C ASP A 234 -2.39 -12.82 6.06
N ILE A 235 -2.06 -11.54 5.81
CA ILE A 235 -0.70 -11.03 5.81
C ILE A 235 -0.46 -10.29 7.12
N PRO A 236 0.26 -10.89 8.09
CA PRO A 236 0.52 -10.23 9.36
C PRO A 236 1.42 -9.02 9.14
N PRO A 237 1.20 -7.90 9.87
CA PRO A 237 2.13 -6.79 9.88
C PRO A 237 3.55 -7.25 10.21
N CYS A 238 4.53 -6.84 9.40
CA CYS A 238 5.92 -7.21 9.63
C CYS A 238 6.43 -6.62 10.95
N THR A 239 6.58 -7.47 11.97
CA THR A 239 7.18 -7.10 13.27
C THR A 239 8.71 -7.11 13.24
N TRP A 240 9.32 -7.48 12.10
CA TRP A 240 10.72 -7.90 12.00
C TRP A 240 11.78 -6.78 11.95
N HIS A 241 11.45 -5.54 12.33
CA HIS A 241 12.39 -4.42 12.32
C HIS A 241 13.24 -4.27 13.61
N PHE A 242 13.38 -5.32 14.43
CA PHE A 242 14.16 -5.30 15.68
C PHE A 242 15.61 -5.82 15.53
N ARG A 243 16.29 -5.52 14.42
CA ARG A 243 17.75 -5.71 14.35
C ARG A 243 18.42 -4.45 13.80
N ASN A 244 18.95 -3.66 14.73
CA ASN A 244 20.18 -2.89 14.49
C ASN A 244 21.37 -3.86 14.51
#